data_AF-A0A5N5MPN1-F1
#
_entry.id   AF-A0A5N5MPN1-F1
#
_cell.length_a   1.000
_cell.length_b   1.000
_cell.length_c   1.000
_cell.angle_alpha   90.00
_cell.angle_beta   90.00
_cell.angle_gamma   90.00
#
_symmetry.space_group_name_H-M   'P 1'
#
loop_
_entity.id
_entity.type
_entity.pdbx_description
1 polymer ?
#
loop_
_entity_poly.entity_id
_entity_poly.type
_entity_poly.pdbx_seq_one_letter_code
_entity_poly.pdbx_strand_id
1 'polypeptide(L)'
;MHAEDKFVYKRRLAFVVCEAEGALLRMRQLWVWMLLMALAFVTDRCHCCLQEERSGLLGIKAWFGHAGAGSYWLQGWDKEDLNCCDWDWVWCDSTTNRVIQLDISAVNYYAREDLYLNASLFLPFKELEFLNLSGNRLAGGLKNQGSLLSILFN
;
A
#
# COMPACT_ATOMS: atom_id res chain seq x y z
N MET A 1 -27.29 -69.81 12.18
CA MET A 1 -26.00 -69.14 12.40
C MET A 1 -25.72 -67.94 11.48
N HIS A 2 -26.32 -67.81 10.29
CA HIS A 2 -26.01 -66.70 9.35
C HIS A 2 -26.68 -65.33 9.62
N ALA A 3 -27.67 -65.23 10.50
CA ALA A 3 -28.42 -63.99 10.72
C ALA A 3 -27.74 -63.03 11.71
N GLU A 4 -27.03 -63.56 12.71
CA GLU A 4 -26.37 -62.75 13.75
C GLU A 4 -25.16 -61.98 13.20
N ASP A 5 -24.37 -62.60 12.31
CA ASP A 5 -23.22 -61.94 11.65
C ASP A 5 -23.64 -60.75 10.78
N LYS A 6 -24.80 -60.86 10.11
CA LYS A 6 -25.31 -59.78 9.25
C LYS A 6 -25.78 -58.57 10.06
N PHE A 7 -26.30 -58.80 11.27
CA PHE A 7 -26.72 -57.73 12.17
C PHE A 7 -25.52 -57.04 12.82
N VAL A 8 -24.53 -57.81 13.25
CA VAL A 8 -23.25 -57.29 13.78
C VAL A 8 -22.51 -56.47 12.72
N TYR A 9 -22.47 -56.94 11.47
CA TYR A 9 -21.87 -56.22 10.34
C TYR A 9 -22.58 -54.88 10.06
N LYS A 10 -23.92 -54.87 9.98
CA LYS A 10 -24.69 -53.63 9.77
C LYS A 10 -24.45 -52.60 10.87
N ARG A 11 -24.40 -53.03 12.13
CA ARG A 11 -24.18 -52.14 13.27
C ARG A 11 -22.77 -51.55 13.28
N ARG A 12 -21.75 -52.33 12.90
CA ARG A 12 -20.38 -51.84 12.70
C ARG A 12 -20.28 -50.85 11.54
N LEU A 13 -20.93 -51.13 10.41
CA LEU A 13 -20.94 -50.23 9.25
C LEU A 13 -21.57 -48.87 9.59
N ALA A 14 -22.70 -48.87 10.29
CA ALA A 14 -23.38 -47.64 10.70
C ALA A 14 -22.53 -46.77 11.64
N PHE A 15 -21.75 -47.39 12.53
CA PHE A 15 -20.82 -46.68 13.42
C PHE A 15 -19.69 -45.99 12.64
N VAL A 16 -19.06 -46.70 11.69
CA VAL A 16 -17.99 -46.15 10.84
C VAL A 16 -18.50 -45.02 9.95
N VAL A 17 -19.71 -45.15 9.39
CA VAL A 17 -20.32 -44.09 8.58
C VAL A 17 -20.60 -42.84 9.41
N CYS A 18 -21.13 -42.98 10.63
CA CYS A 18 -21.39 -41.86 11.53
C CYS A 18 -20.09 -41.16 11.99
N GLU A 19 -19.03 -41.91 12.26
CA GLU A 19 -17.70 -41.35 12.55
C GLU A 19 -17.13 -40.58 11.34
N ALA A 20 -17.26 -41.13 10.13
CA ALA A 20 -16.81 -40.49 8.90
C ALA A 20 -17.61 -39.22 8.59
N GLU A 21 -18.94 -39.23 8.76
CA GLU A 21 -19.80 -38.05 8.62
C GLU A 21 -19.47 -36.98 9.67
N GLY A 22 -19.23 -37.38 10.92
CA GLY A 22 -18.79 -36.48 11.99
C GLY A 22 -17.39 -35.90 11.77
N ALA A 23 -16.47 -36.68 11.19
CA ALA A 23 -15.16 -36.20 10.76
C ALA A 23 -15.27 -35.25 9.56
N LEU A 24 -16.11 -35.58 8.57
CA LEU A 24 -16.38 -34.74 7.39
C LEU A 24 -17.04 -33.41 7.78
N LEU A 25 -18.00 -33.43 8.71
CA LEU A 25 -18.64 -32.23 9.26
C LEU A 25 -17.64 -31.36 10.02
N ARG A 26 -16.76 -31.95 10.83
CA ARG A 26 -15.68 -31.22 11.53
C ARG A 26 -14.67 -30.62 10.56
N MET A 27 -14.26 -31.37 9.55
CA MET A 27 -13.39 -30.87 8.48
C MET A 27 -14.08 -29.71 7.77
N ARG A 28 -15.34 -29.87 7.33
CA ARG A 28 -16.10 -28.82 6.64
C ARG A 28 -16.25 -27.55 7.48
N GLN A 29 -16.47 -27.69 8.79
CA GLN A 29 -16.50 -26.56 9.72
C GLN A 29 -15.14 -25.86 9.76
N LEU A 30 -14.03 -26.59 9.92
CA LEU A 30 -12.68 -25.99 9.87
C LEU A 30 -12.41 -25.27 8.55
N TRP A 31 -12.80 -25.85 7.40
CA TRP A 31 -12.69 -25.21 6.09
C TRP A 31 -13.53 -23.93 5.98
N VAL A 32 -14.75 -23.91 6.53
CA VAL A 32 -15.60 -22.71 6.58
C VAL A 32 -14.97 -21.63 7.46
N TRP A 33 -14.45 -21.99 8.65
CA TRP A 33 -13.74 -21.04 9.52
C TRP A 33 -12.46 -20.50 8.87
N MET A 34 -11.68 -21.35 8.19
CA MET A 34 -10.51 -20.91 7.42
C MET A 34 -10.89 -19.97 6.27
N LEU A 35 -11.97 -20.25 5.55
CA LEU A 35 -12.50 -19.39 4.50
C LEU A 35 -12.98 -18.04 5.06
N LEU A 36 -13.67 -18.05 6.20
CA LEU A 36 -14.13 -16.83 6.88
C LEU A 36 -12.95 -15.98 7.38
N MET A 37 -11.90 -16.59 7.94
CA MET A 37 -10.69 -15.89 8.35
C MET A 37 -9.92 -15.32 7.15
N ALA A 38 -9.82 -16.07 6.05
CA ALA A 38 -9.21 -15.58 4.82
C ALA A 38 -10.02 -14.42 4.21
N LEU A 39 -11.35 -14.51 4.20
CA LEU A 39 -12.23 -13.43 3.77
C LEU A 39 -12.10 -12.21 4.70
N ALA A 40 -12.04 -12.39 6.02
CA ALA A 40 -11.83 -11.31 6.99
C ALA A 40 -10.50 -10.58 6.75
N PHE A 41 -9.44 -11.33 6.43
CA PHE A 41 -8.13 -10.77 6.08
C PHE A 41 -8.12 -10.03 4.73
N VAL A 42 -8.93 -10.47 3.77
CA VAL A 42 -9.10 -9.80 2.46
C VAL A 42 -10.02 -8.58 2.57
N THR A 43 -10.98 -8.58 3.50
CA THR A 43 -11.86 -7.44 3.77
C THR A 43 -11.19 -6.33 4.55
N ASP A 44 -10.08 -6.63 5.25
CA ASP A 44 -9.15 -5.61 5.69
C ASP A 44 -8.47 -5.09 4.42
N ARG A 45 -9.13 -4.12 3.79
CA ARG A 45 -8.60 -3.41 2.64
C ARG A 45 -7.26 -2.88 3.12
N CYS A 46 -6.16 -3.41 2.59
CA CYS A 46 -4.86 -2.74 2.71
C CYS A 46 -5.13 -1.30 2.25
N HIS A 47 -5.13 -0.34 3.17
CA HIS A 47 -5.15 1.09 2.84
C HIS A 47 -3.81 1.49 2.22
N CYS A 48 -3.17 0.57 1.53
CA CYS A 48 -1.84 0.70 1.01
C CYS A 48 -1.93 1.52 -0.26
N CYS A 49 -1.17 2.60 -0.30
CA CYS A 49 -1.06 3.38 -1.51
C CYS A 49 -0.41 2.53 -2.62
N LEU A 50 -0.60 2.95 -3.88
CA LEU A 50 -0.08 2.19 -5.02
C LEU A 50 1.45 2.02 -4.90
N GLN A 51 1.97 0.82 -5.13
CA GLN A 51 3.41 0.53 -4.98
C GLN A 51 4.28 1.49 -5.81
N GLU A 52 3.84 1.89 -7.00
CA GLU A 52 4.56 2.86 -7.85
C GLU A 52 4.57 4.27 -7.23
N GLU A 53 3.48 4.72 -6.63
CA GLU A 53 3.37 6.02 -5.95
C GLU A 53 4.24 6.05 -4.71
N ARG A 54 4.19 4.98 -3.90
CA ARG A 54 5.07 4.78 -2.75
C ARG A 54 6.55 4.83 -3.14
N SER A 55 6.90 4.14 -4.23
CA SER A 55 8.25 4.16 -4.78
C SER A 55 8.66 5.56 -5.22
N GLY A 56 7.73 6.30 -5.83
CA GLY A 56 7.91 7.69 -6.23
C GLY A 56 8.19 8.61 -5.05
N LEU A 57 7.41 8.51 -3.97
CA LEU A 57 7.60 9.31 -2.75
C LEU A 57 8.96 9.03 -2.11
N LEU A 58 9.34 7.76 -2.01
CA LEU A 58 10.67 7.38 -1.51
C LEU A 58 11.80 7.90 -2.43
N GLY A 59 11.57 7.94 -3.74
CA GLY A 59 12.47 8.57 -4.71
C GLY A 59 12.64 10.07 -4.47
N ILE A 60 11.54 10.78 -4.20
CA ILE A 60 11.55 12.20 -3.83
C ILE A 60 12.34 12.41 -2.52
N LYS A 61 12.06 11.61 -1.49
CA LYS A 61 12.81 11.64 -0.21
C LYS A 61 14.31 11.44 -0.42
N ALA A 62 14.70 10.45 -1.22
CA ALA A 62 16.09 10.17 -1.50
C ALA A 62 16.77 11.32 -2.26
N TRP A 63 16.05 11.97 -3.18
CA TRP A 63 16.56 13.12 -3.93
C TRP A 63 16.87 14.32 -3.01
N PHE A 64 15.94 14.69 -2.13
CA PHE A 64 16.17 15.73 -1.11
C PHE A 64 17.29 15.33 -0.13
N GLY A 65 17.34 14.07 0.28
CA GLY A 65 18.41 13.54 1.12
C GLY A 65 19.80 13.69 0.48
N HIS A 66 19.95 13.36 -0.81
CA HIS A 66 21.22 13.48 -1.52
C HIS A 66 21.66 14.93 -1.74
N ALA A 67 20.70 15.82 -1.93
CA ALA A 67 20.91 17.26 -2.03
C ALA A 67 21.39 17.94 -0.73
N GLY A 68 21.57 17.17 0.36
CA GLY A 68 21.99 17.70 1.66
C GLY A 68 20.91 18.55 2.34
N ALA A 69 19.66 18.46 1.86
CA ALA A 69 18.58 19.33 2.31
C ALA A 69 17.25 18.58 2.34
N GLY A 70 16.66 18.43 3.54
CA GLY A 70 15.27 17.98 3.66
C GLY A 70 15.04 16.58 4.20
N SER A 71 16.06 15.91 4.74
CA SER A 71 15.88 14.60 5.41
C SER A 71 15.02 14.69 6.68
N TYR A 72 15.02 15.83 7.36
CA TYR A 72 14.24 16.03 8.59
C TYR A 72 12.74 16.12 8.32
N TRP A 73 12.32 16.94 7.36
CA TRP A 73 10.91 17.17 7.05
C TRP A 73 10.21 15.94 6.44
N LEU A 74 10.97 15.05 5.79
CA LEU A 74 10.47 13.83 5.17
C LEU A 74 10.83 12.58 6.00
N GLN A 75 11.15 12.74 7.29
CA GLN A 75 11.60 11.61 8.12
C GLN A 75 10.51 10.54 8.26
N GLY A 76 9.24 10.95 8.40
CA GLY A 76 8.08 10.07 8.57
C GLY A 76 7.73 9.20 7.36
N TRP A 77 8.30 9.47 6.19
CA TRP A 77 8.07 8.66 4.99
C TRP A 77 8.88 7.36 5.05
N ASP A 78 8.30 6.32 5.63
CA ASP A 78 9.01 5.07 5.95
C ASP A 78 8.86 4.01 4.84
N LYS A 79 9.97 3.41 4.44
CA LYS A 79 9.99 2.28 3.50
C LYS A 79 9.37 1.01 4.09
N GLU A 80 9.17 0.93 5.40
CA GLU A 80 8.48 -0.21 6.02
C GLU A 80 6.96 -0.01 6.06
N ASP A 81 6.49 1.24 6.01
CA ASP A 81 5.07 1.57 6.03
C ASP A 81 4.41 1.45 4.65
N LEU A 82 3.51 0.49 4.51
CA LEU A 82 2.80 0.20 3.25
C LEU A 82 1.73 1.26 2.92
N ASN A 83 1.29 2.05 3.91
CA ASN A 83 0.28 3.07 3.74
C ASN A 83 0.89 4.47 3.68
N CYS A 84 1.36 4.88 2.49
CA CYS A 84 1.88 6.23 2.34
C CYS A 84 0.82 7.34 2.40
N CYS A 85 -0.48 7.03 2.48
CA CYS A 85 -1.53 8.02 2.70
C CYS A 85 -1.58 8.52 4.15
N ASP A 86 -0.95 7.79 5.08
CA ASP A 86 -0.79 8.20 6.48
C ASP A 86 0.47 9.07 6.67
N TRP A 87 1.27 9.26 5.62
CA TRP A 87 2.49 10.06 5.71
C TRP A 87 2.17 11.54 5.75
N ASP A 88 2.96 12.27 6.54
CA ASP A 88 2.85 13.72 6.60
C ASP A 88 2.94 14.31 5.19
N TRP A 89 2.02 15.22 4.90
CA TRP A 89 1.94 15.98 3.65
C TRP A 89 1.58 15.20 2.39
N VAL A 90 1.09 13.97 2.55
CA VAL A 90 0.50 13.16 1.49
C VAL A 90 -1.00 13.06 1.73
N TRP A 91 -1.81 13.39 0.73
CA TRP A 91 -3.25 13.18 0.78
C TRP A 91 -3.70 12.26 -0.35
N CYS A 92 -4.53 11.29 0.02
CA CYS A 92 -5.10 10.32 -0.89
C CYS A 92 -6.61 10.47 -1.04
N ASP A 93 -7.13 10.05 -2.20
CA ASP A 93 -8.56 9.90 -2.41
C ASP A 93 -9.09 8.72 -1.58
N SER A 94 -10.15 8.96 -0.81
CA SER A 94 -10.75 7.94 0.08
C SER A 94 -11.39 6.75 -0.63
N THR A 95 -11.66 6.87 -1.93
CA THR A 95 -12.29 5.85 -2.79
C THR A 95 -11.27 5.06 -3.58
N THR A 96 -10.30 5.74 -4.22
CA THR A 96 -9.29 5.08 -5.08
C THR A 96 -8.01 4.73 -4.31
N ASN A 97 -7.79 5.33 -3.15
CA ASN A 97 -6.57 5.22 -2.33
C ASN A 97 -5.30 5.67 -3.09
N ARG A 98 -5.46 6.66 -3.96
CA ARG A 98 -4.41 7.21 -4.82
C ARG A 98 -4.02 8.59 -4.32
N VAL A 99 -2.74 8.93 -4.47
CA VAL A 99 -2.23 10.25 -4.05
C VAL A 99 -2.81 11.34 -4.96
N ILE A 100 -3.60 12.23 -4.37
CA ILE A 100 -4.23 13.36 -5.07
C ILE A 100 -3.59 14.70 -4.71
N GLN A 101 -2.99 14.82 -3.52
CA GLN A 101 -2.25 16.03 -3.14
C GLN A 101 -0.93 15.68 -2.48
N LEU A 102 0.09 16.46 -2.82
CA LEU A 102 1.42 16.35 -2.26
C LEU A 102 1.93 17.73 -1.89
N ASP A 103 2.20 17.96 -0.62
CA ASP A 103 2.86 19.18 -0.14
C ASP A 103 4.29 18.85 0.28
N ILE A 104 5.26 19.37 -0.46
CA ILE A 104 6.67 19.25 -0.11
C ILE A 104 7.30 20.63 -0.11
N SER A 105 6.56 21.63 0.37
CA SER A 105 7.01 23.00 0.52
C SER A 105 8.09 23.16 1.60
N ALA A 106 9.00 24.10 1.37
CA ALA A 106 10.07 24.50 2.29
C ALA A 106 11.00 23.36 2.80
N VAL A 107 10.96 22.17 2.17
CA VAL A 107 11.76 21.00 2.55
C VAL A 107 13.25 21.31 2.49
N ASN A 108 13.70 22.07 1.49
CA ASN A 108 15.10 22.48 1.34
C ASN A 108 15.32 23.98 1.59
N TYR A 109 14.45 24.65 2.35
CA TYR A 109 14.50 26.11 2.55
C TYR A 109 15.88 26.62 3.02
N TYR A 110 16.57 25.84 3.86
CA TYR A 110 17.89 26.14 4.40
C TYR A 110 19.07 25.57 3.59
N ALA A 111 18.82 24.96 2.43
CA ALA A 111 19.86 24.41 1.56
C ALA A 111 20.85 25.50 1.13
N ARG A 112 22.13 25.15 1.02
CA ARG A 112 23.18 26.10 0.58
C ARG A 112 23.24 26.26 -0.93
N GLU A 113 22.72 25.28 -1.66
CA GLU A 113 22.80 25.20 -3.12
C GLU A 113 21.40 25.03 -3.71
N ASP A 114 21.21 25.60 -4.90
CA ASP A 114 19.97 25.40 -5.65
C ASP A 114 19.93 24.00 -6.24
N LEU A 115 18.75 23.37 -6.24
CA LEU A 115 18.58 22.00 -6.68
C LEU A 115 17.83 21.90 -8.01
N TYR A 116 18.26 20.99 -8.87
CA TYR A 116 17.58 20.69 -10.12
C TYR A 116 16.61 19.53 -9.95
N LEU A 117 15.33 19.83 -9.80
CA LEU A 117 14.28 18.82 -9.66
C LEU A 117 13.82 18.32 -11.03
N ASN A 118 13.90 17.01 -11.23
CA ASN A 118 13.43 16.39 -12.47
C ASN A 118 11.93 16.09 -12.36
N ALA A 119 11.15 16.58 -13.33
CA ALA A 119 9.71 16.35 -13.37
C ALA A 119 9.34 14.87 -13.45
N SER A 120 10.27 14.04 -13.95
CA SER A 120 10.06 12.59 -14.06
C SER A 120 9.80 11.91 -12.71
N LEU A 121 10.21 12.51 -11.59
CA LEU A 121 9.95 11.99 -10.24
C LEU A 121 8.45 11.94 -9.91
N PHE A 122 7.64 12.77 -10.57
CA PHE A 122 6.20 12.84 -10.33
C PHE A 122 5.37 11.99 -11.31
N LEU A 123 6.01 11.30 -12.27
CA LEU A 123 5.32 10.44 -13.23
C LEU A 123 4.47 9.30 -12.62
N PRO A 124 4.83 8.71 -11.46
CA PRO A 124 4.01 7.68 -10.83
C PRO A 124 2.64 8.17 -10.34
N PHE A 125 2.50 9.46 -10.01
CA PHE A 125 1.28 10.02 -9.42
C PHE A 125 0.29 10.44 -10.51
N LYS A 126 -0.49 9.48 -11.01
CA LYS A 126 -1.43 9.70 -12.13
C LYS A 126 -2.66 10.52 -11.77
N GLU A 127 -3.04 10.51 -10.51
CA GLU A 127 -4.23 11.21 -9.99
C GLU A 127 -3.84 12.46 -9.19
N LEU A 128 -2.57 12.90 -9.27
CA LEU A 128 -2.11 14.09 -8.55
C LEU A 128 -2.77 15.36 -9.11
N GLU A 129 -3.59 15.99 -8.28
CA GLU A 129 -4.30 17.23 -8.60
C GLU A 129 -3.55 18.46 -8.06
N PHE A 130 -2.90 18.31 -6.91
CA PHE A 130 -2.21 19.40 -6.24
C PHE A 130 -0.77 19.03 -5.86
N LEU A 131 0.17 19.89 -6.25
CA LEU A 131 1.58 19.76 -5.91
C LEU A 131 2.11 21.09 -5.40
N ASN A 132 2.47 21.15 -4.12
CA ASN A 132 3.09 22.32 -3.52
C ASN A 132 4.61 22.14 -3.39
N LEU A 133 5.36 22.94 -4.15
CA LEU A 133 6.82 23.02 -4.11
C LEU A 133 7.32 24.37 -3.56
N SER A 134 6.41 25.22 -3.05
CA SER A 134 6.74 26.59 -2.63
C SER A 134 7.81 26.62 -1.53
N GLY A 135 8.56 27.72 -1.45
CA GLY A 135 9.62 27.87 -0.44
C GLY A 135 10.83 26.94 -0.61
N ASN A 136 10.89 26.13 -1.68
CA ASN A 136 12.08 25.36 -2.01
C ASN A 136 13.06 26.14 -2.90
N ARG A 137 14.36 25.92 -2.70
CA ARG A 137 15.45 26.42 -3.54
C ARG A 137 15.63 25.53 -4.77
N LEU A 138 14.85 25.78 -5.81
CA LEU A 138 14.87 25.02 -7.06
C LEU A 138 15.49 25.85 -8.19
N ALA A 139 16.55 25.33 -8.81
CA ALA A 139 17.15 25.90 -10.01
C ALA A 139 16.38 25.46 -11.27
N GLY A 140 15.95 26.42 -12.08
CA GLY A 140 15.49 26.17 -13.46
C GLY A 140 14.10 25.54 -13.61
N GLY A 141 13.30 25.45 -12.53
CA GLY A 141 11.95 24.88 -12.58
C GLY A 141 11.93 23.37 -12.88
N LEU A 142 10.76 22.84 -13.23
CA LEU A 142 10.61 21.43 -13.58
C LEU A 142 11.20 21.15 -14.97
N LYS A 143 12.36 20.49 -15.00
CA LYS A 143 12.96 20.03 -16.26
C LYS A 143 12.19 18.80 -16.75
N ASN A 144 11.29 18.98 -17.71
CA ASN A 144 10.73 17.86 -18.48
C ASN A 144 11.72 17.50 -19.60
N GLN A 145 11.76 16.24 -20.05
CA GLN A 145 12.60 15.81 -21.17
C GLN A 145 12.11 16.35 -22.53
N GLY A 146 11.99 17.68 -22.67
CA GLY A 146 11.63 18.35 -23.91
C GLY A 146 10.91 19.70 -23.78
N SER A 147 10.48 20.12 -22.59
CA SER A 147 9.87 21.45 -22.41
C SER A 147 9.90 21.88 -20.94
N LEU A 148 10.31 23.14 -20.68
CA LEU A 148 10.22 23.75 -19.36
C LEU A 148 8.75 24.13 -19.11
N LEU A 149 8.06 23.39 -18.24
CA LEU A 149 6.80 23.88 -17.68
C LEU A 149 7.15 24.93 -16.62
N SER A 150 6.96 26.21 -16.97
CA SER A 150 6.94 27.30 -16.01
C SER A 150 5.68 27.19 -15.16
N ILE A 151 5.70 26.29 -14.18
CA ILE A 151 4.75 26.35 -13.07
C ILE A 151 5.21 27.55 -12.23
N LEU A 152 4.37 28.58 -12.15
CA LEU A 152 4.62 29.74 -11.30
C LEU A 152 4.63 29.26 -9.84
N PHE A 153 5.83 29.23 -9.27
CA PHE A 153 6.04 29.10 -7.83
C PHE A 153 5.59 30.42 -7.19
N ASN A 154 4.35 30.46 -6.69
CA ASN A 154 3.92 31.50 -5.74
C ASN A 154 4.16 31.01 -4.32
#